data_AF-A0A090S7M2-F1
#
_entry.id   AF-A0A090S7M2-F1
#
_cell.length_a   1.000
_cell.length_b   1.000
_cell.length_c   1.000
_cell.angle_alpha   90.00
_cell.angle_beta   90.00
_cell.angle_gamma   90.00
#
_symmetry.space_group_name_H-M   'P 1'
#
loop_
_entity.id
_entity.type
_entity.pdbx_description
1 polymer ?
#
loop_
_entity_poly.entity_id
_entity_poly.type
_entity_poly.pdbx_seq_one_letter_code
_entity_poly.pdbx_strand_id
1 'polypeptide(L)'
;MTHTVVKGDYLGKVANKYKVSVADIKRENNLKSDVLKLGQKLKITVSLKDLPLRKHTVKRGEYLGKIASQYGVSVKSIRDANKLRSDSLAVGQVLLIPHK
;
A
#
# COMPACT_ATOMS: atom_id res chain seq x y z
N MET A 1 -0.23 10.47 1.03
CA MET A 1 1.16 10.61 0.50
C MET A 1 1.23 11.82 -0.43
N THR A 2 2.42 12.26 -0.86
CA THR A 2 2.56 13.38 -1.79
C THR A 2 3.29 12.95 -3.05
N HIS A 3 2.71 13.25 -4.21
CA HIS A 3 3.30 13.05 -5.52
C HIS A 3 3.69 14.42 -6.12
N THR A 4 4.92 14.56 -6.59
CA THR A 4 5.37 15.75 -7.31
C THR A 4 5.23 15.51 -8.81
N VAL A 5 4.46 16.36 -9.49
CA VAL A 5 4.20 16.28 -10.93
C VAL A 5 5.50 16.47 -11.70
N VAL A 6 5.83 15.51 -12.57
CA VAL A 6 6.98 15.58 -13.49
C VAL A 6 6.53 15.66 -14.96
N LYS A 7 7.50 15.84 -15.87
CA LYS A 7 7.22 15.93 -17.30
C LYS A 7 6.51 14.68 -17.81
N GLY A 8 5.37 14.88 -18.48
CA GLY A 8 4.55 13.81 -19.03
C GLY A 8 3.57 13.17 -18.02
N ASP A 9 3.33 13.81 -16.87
CA ASP A 9 2.26 13.43 -15.96
C ASP A 9 0.93 14.11 -16.31
N TYR A 10 -0.14 13.35 -16.13
CA TYR A 10 -1.53 13.80 -16.19
C TYR A 10 -2.32 13.03 -15.14
N LEU A 11 -3.47 13.58 -14.70
CA LEU A 11 -4.22 13.02 -13.57
C LEU A 11 -4.54 11.53 -13.73
N GLY A 12 -4.91 11.07 -14.93
CA GLY A 12 -5.18 9.65 -15.20
C GLY A 12 -3.96 8.74 -14.97
N LYS A 13 -2.76 9.16 -15.39
CA LYS A 13 -1.52 8.40 -15.16
C LYS A 13 -1.18 8.32 -13.67
N VAL A 14 -1.33 9.44 -12.97
CA VAL A 14 -1.10 9.52 -11.51
C VAL A 14 -2.11 8.64 -10.77
N ALA A 15 -3.39 8.76 -11.10
CA ALA A 15 -4.48 7.93 -10.58
C ALA A 15 -4.20 6.43 -10.76
N ASN A 16 -3.84 6.01 -11.98
CA ASN A 16 -3.51 4.63 -12.28
C ASN A 16 -2.28 4.10 -11.54
N LYS A 17 -1.26 4.94 -11.38
CA LYS A 17 -0.03 4.61 -10.62
C LYS A 17 -0.35 4.34 -9.15
N TYR A 18 -1.24 5.13 -8.56
CA TYR A 18 -1.59 5.04 -7.14
C TYR A 18 -2.87 4.25 -6.88
N LYS A 19 -3.51 3.70 -7.92
CA LYS A 19 -4.77 2.95 -7.84
C LYS A 19 -5.89 3.74 -7.13
N VAL A 20 -5.99 5.02 -7.44
CA VAL A 20 -7.05 5.93 -6.94
C VAL A 20 -7.85 6.49 -8.11
N SER A 21 -9.00 7.10 -7.86
CA SER A 21 -9.74 7.79 -8.92
C SER A 21 -9.21 9.21 -9.16
N VAL A 22 -9.33 9.70 -10.40
CA VAL A 22 -9.04 11.10 -10.73
C VAL A 22 -9.91 12.05 -9.90
N ALA A 23 -11.17 11.69 -9.66
CA ALA A 23 -12.09 12.48 -8.86
C ALA A 23 -11.60 12.66 -7.42
N ASP A 24 -11.04 11.61 -6.81
CA ASP A 24 -10.48 11.68 -5.45
C ASP A 24 -9.27 12.60 -5.41
N ILE A 25 -8.35 12.47 -6.38
CA ILE A 25 -7.19 13.37 -6.49
C ILE A 25 -7.66 14.83 -6.60
N LYS A 26 -8.64 15.11 -7.45
CA LYS A 26 -9.14 16.48 -7.64
C LYS A 26 -9.77 17.03 -6.36
N ARG A 27 -10.62 16.24 -5.71
CA ARG A 27 -11.29 16.61 -4.45
C ARG A 27 -10.26 16.90 -3.35
N GLU A 28 -9.28 16.03 -3.18
CA GLU A 28 -8.25 16.15 -2.13
C GLU A 28 -7.31 17.36 -2.34
N ASN A 29 -7.11 17.76 -3.60
CA ASN A 29 -6.23 18.87 -3.97
C ASN A 29 -6.98 20.16 -4.35
N ASN A 30 -8.29 20.19 -4.17
CA ASN A 30 -9.16 21.31 -4.59
C ASN A 30 -8.96 21.73 -6.06
N LEU A 31 -8.72 20.75 -6.95
CA LEU A 31 -8.49 21.00 -8.36
C LEU A 31 -9.81 21.18 -9.11
N LYS A 32 -9.94 22.32 -9.79
CA LYS A 32 -11.08 22.63 -10.67
C LYS A 32 -10.88 22.12 -12.09
N SER A 33 -9.65 21.86 -12.51
CA SER A 33 -9.29 21.38 -13.85
C SER A 33 -8.31 20.21 -13.79
N ASP A 34 -8.06 19.58 -14.94
CA ASP A 34 -7.13 18.47 -15.07
C ASP A 34 -5.69 18.91 -15.43
N VAL A 35 -5.48 20.23 -15.52
CA VAL A 35 -4.18 20.82 -15.87
C VAL A 35 -3.25 20.75 -14.66
N LEU A 36 -2.11 20.09 -14.85
CA LEU A 36 -1.06 19.96 -13.85
C LEU A 36 0.13 20.84 -14.21
N LYS A 37 0.72 21.50 -13.21
CA LYS A 37 1.97 22.28 -13.37
C LYS A 37 3.17 21.42 -12.96
N LEU A 38 4.28 21.53 -13.68
CA LEU A 38 5.52 20.87 -13.30
C LEU A 38 5.95 21.29 -11.90
N GLY A 39 6.34 20.33 -11.06
CA GLY A 39 6.69 20.56 -9.66
C GLY A 39 5.49 20.70 -8.71
N GLN A 40 4.25 20.69 -9.22
CA GLN A 40 3.06 20.71 -8.39
C GLN A 40 3.00 19.48 -7.48
N LYS A 41 2.71 19.70 -6.20
CA LYS A 41 2.54 18.64 -5.22
C LYS A 41 1.06 18.26 -5.13
N LEU A 42 0.76 17.00 -5.43
CA LEU A 42 -0.56 16.40 -5.27
C LEU A 42 -0.58 15.55 -4.00
N LYS A 43 -1.52 15.85 -3.11
CA LYS A 43 -1.93 14.96 -2.02
C LYS A 43 -2.69 13.79 -2.63
N ILE A 44 -2.23 12.58 -2.35
CA ILE A 44 -2.86 11.35 -2.82
C ILE A 44 -3.14 10.48 -1.60
N THR A 45 -4.42 10.29 -1.31
CA THR A 45 -4.92 9.31 -0.35
C THR A 45 -5.24 8.02 -1.10
N VAL A 46 -4.41 7.01 -0.85
CA VAL A 46 -4.63 5.66 -1.35
C VAL A 46 -5.46 4.88 -0.34
N SER A 47 -6.46 4.13 -0.82
CA SER A 47 -7.14 3.14 0.00
C SER A 47 -6.15 2.05 0.38
N LEU A 48 -6.05 1.74 1.67
CA LEU A 48 -5.12 0.74 2.22
C LEU A 48 -5.33 -0.68 1.63
N LYS A 49 -6.52 -0.93 1.09
CA LYS A 49 -6.88 -2.18 0.39
C LYS A 49 -6.14 -2.35 -0.94
N ASP A 50 -5.76 -1.25 -1.60
CA ASP A 50 -5.19 -1.25 -2.96
C ASP A 50 -3.67 -1.11 -2.97
N LEU A 51 -3.05 -0.89 -1.80
CA LEU A 51 -1.61 -0.91 -1.67
C LEU A 51 -1.11 -2.36 -1.83
N PRO A 52 -0.06 -2.60 -2.62
CA PRO A 52 0.49 -3.94 -2.78
C PRO A 52 0.84 -4.53 -1.41
N LEU A 53 0.32 -5.72 -1.13
CA LEU A 53 0.63 -6.45 0.10
C LEU A 53 2.14 -6.66 0.18
N ARG A 54 2.75 -6.23 1.29
CA ARG A 54 4.19 -6.41 1.48
C ARG A 54 4.46 -7.92 1.59
N LYS A 55 5.54 -8.41 0.99
CA LYS A 55 5.95 -9.81 1.14
C LYS A 55 7.05 -9.91 2.19
N HIS A 56 6.93 -10.89 3.08
CA HIS A 56 7.94 -11.19 4.09
C HIS A 56 8.32 -12.67 3.98
N THR A 57 9.61 -12.95 3.84
CA THR A 57 10.13 -14.32 3.86
C THR A 57 10.54 -14.70 5.27
N VAL A 58 9.90 -15.72 5.83
CA VAL A 58 10.14 -16.20 7.19
C VAL A 58 11.59 -16.68 7.33
N LYS A 59 12.28 -16.15 8.34
CA LYS A 59 13.64 -16.52 8.73
C LYS A 59 13.63 -17.48 9.92
N ARG A 60 14.76 -18.13 10.14
CA ARG A 60 14.94 -19.06 11.27
C ARG A 60 14.66 -18.34 12.61
N GLY A 61 13.78 -18.92 13.41
CA GLY A 61 13.42 -18.40 14.73
C GLY A 61 12.34 -17.29 14.73
N GLU A 62 11.71 -17.02 13.59
CA GLU A 62 10.55 -16.12 13.53
C GLU A 62 9.24 -16.87 13.77
N TYR A 63 8.26 -16.14 14.30
CA TYR A 63 6.89 -16.59 14.52
C TYR A 63 5.93 -15.43 14.24
N LEU A 64 4.64 -15.72 14.00
CA LEU A 64 3.67 -14.74 13.55
C LEU A 64 3.59 -13.49 14.45
N GLY A 65 3.69 -13.64 15.77
CA GLY A 65 3.67 -12.52 16.72
C GLY A 65 4.83 -11.54 16.51
N LYS A 66 6.06 -12.06 16.33
CA LYS A 66 7.25 -11.23 16.07
C LYS A 66 7.13 -10.48 14.75
N ILE A 67 6.67 -11.17 13.70
CA ILE A 67 6.45 -10.59 12.37
C ILE A 67 5.35 -9.52 12.44
N ALA A 68 4.20 -9.84 13.05
CA ALA A 68 3.09 -8.91 13.22
C ALA A 68 3.51 -7.62 13.93
N SER A 69 4.27 -7.74 15.03
CA SER A 69 4.81 -6.59 15.75
C SER A 69 5.77 -5.76 14.90
N GLN A 70 6.65 -6.40 14.12
CA GLN A 70 7.59 -5.73 13.23
C GLN A 70 6.87 -4.87 12.18
N TYR A 71 5.73 -5.34 11.66
CA TYR A 71 4.96 -4.64 10.63
C TYR A 71 3.81 -3.79 11.19
N GLY A 72 3.59 -3.81 12.51
CA GLY A 72 2.51 -3.06 13.16
C GLY A 72 1.10 -3.54 12.79
N VAL A 73 0.95 -4.83 12.50
CA VAL A 73 -0.32 -5.47 12.14
C VAL A 73 -0.70 -6.54 13.18
N SER A 74 -1.91 -7.11 13.05
CA SER A 74 -2.32 -8.20 13.93
C SER A 74 -1.90 -9.56 13.35
N VAL A 75 -1.65 -10.54 14.22
CA VAL A 75 -1.47 -11.94 13.81
C VAL A 75 -2.68 -12.42 13.01
N LYS A 76 -3.89 -12.04 13.43
CA LYS A 76 -5.13 -12.38 12.74
C LYS A 76 -5.14 -11.88 11.29
N SER A 77 -4.75 -10.64 11.04
CA SER A 77 -4.73 -10.11 9.67
C SER A 77 -3.68 -10.80 8.79
N ILE A 78 -2.52 -11.18 9.34
CA ILE A 78 -1.54 -12.01 8.60
C ILE A 78 -2.14 -13.38 8.26
N ARG A 79 -2.81 -14.04 9.21
CA ARG A 79 -3.45 -15.35 8.95
C ARG A 79 -4.52 -15.27 7.88
N ASP A 80 -5.41 -14.29 8.01
CA ASP A 80 -6.53 -14.10 7.08
C ASP A 80 -6.00 -13.79 5.66
N ALA A 81 -4.96 -12.94 5.54
CA ALA A 81 -4.33 -12.61 4.26
C ALA A 81 -3.63 -13.81 3.60
N ASN A 82 -3.10 -14.74 4.39
CA ASN A 82 -2.35 -15.91 3.91
C ASN A 82 -3.13 -17.21 3.96
N LYS A 83 -4.41 -17.17 4.36
CA LYS A 83 -5.27 -18.35 4.58
C LYS A 83 -4.61 -19.41 5.47
N LEU A 84 -3.86 -18.98 6.48
CA LEU A 84 -3.16 -19.89 7.40
C LEU A 84 -4.17 -20.56 8.33
N ARG A 85 -4.02 -21.88 8.49
CA ARG A 85 -4.84 -22.69 9.41
C ARG A 85 -4.21 -22.88 10.79
N SER A 86 -2.92 -22.58 10.93
CA SER A 86 -2.16 -22.64 12.18
C SER A 86 -1.09 -21.55 12.23
N ASP A 87 -0.44 -21.41 13.39
CA ASP A 87 0.64 -20.44 13.61
C ASP A 87 2.03 -21.02 13.27
N SER A 88 2.10 -22.26 12.79
CA SER A 88 3.34 -22.91 12.36
C SER A 88 3.84 -22.29 11.06
N LEU A 89 5.09 -21.82 11.07
CA LEU A 89 5.74 -21.22 9.90
C LEU A 89 6.97 -22.04 9.48
N ALA A 90 7.14 -22.22 8.18
CA ALA A 90 8.35 -22.82 7.61
C ALA A 90 9.38 -21.73 7.28
N VAL A 91 10.67 -22.01 7.52
CA VAL A 91 11.75 -21.13 7.05
C VAL A 91 11.71 -21.05 5.52
N GLY A 92 11.79 -19.84 4.97
CA GLY A 92 11.63 -19.57 3.54
C GLY A 92 10.18 -19.37 3.09
N GLN A 93 9.19 -19.60 3.94
CA GLN A 93 7.79 -19.33 3.62
C GLN A 93 7.59 -17.82 3.37
N VAL A 94 6.88 -17.49 2.29
CA VAL A 94 6.54 -16.10 1.97
C VAL A 94 5.15 -15.79 2.52
N LEU A 95 5.07 -14.79 3.39
CA LEU A 95 3.84 -14.26 3.95
C LEU A 95 3.48 -12.92 3.29
N LEU A 96 2.22 -12.79 2.91
CA LEU A 96 1.56 -11.52 2.59
C LEU A 96 1.28 -10.77 3.89
N ILE A 97 1.89 -9.60 4.03
CA ILE A 97 1.69 -8.72 5.17
C ILE A 97 0.68 -7.65 4.76
N PRO A 98 -0.52 -7.66 5.37
CA PRO A 98 -1.54 -6.64 5.11
C PRO A 98 -1.08 -5.27 5.61
N HIS A 99 -1.74 -4.21 5.15
CA HIS A 99 -1.56 -2.88 5.73
C HIS A 99 -2.43 -2.73 6.98
N LYS A 100 -2.02 -1.84 7.88
CA LYS A 100 -2.80 -1.47 9.07
C LYS A 100 -4.05 -0.70 8.70
#